data_AF-A0A2T5BC98-F1
#
_entry.id   AF-A0A2T5BC98-F1
#
_cell.length_a   1.000
_cell.length_b   1.000
_cell.length_c   1.000
_cell.angle_alpha   90.00
_cell.angle_beta   90.00
_cell.angle_gamma   90.00
#
_symmetry.space_group_name_H-M   'P 1'
#
loop_
_entity.id
_entity.type
_entity.pdbx_description
1 polymer ?
#
loop_
_entity_poly.entity_id
_entity_poly.type
_entity_poly.pdbx_seq_one_letter_code
_entity_poly.pdbx_strand_id
1 'polypeptide(L)'
;WLKEPLSPRAQEDARQTGLIRQAWTDSGKVYGYRKLTGDLRDLGERASEKRVARLASLAGIAARVGYRRRPGRYGGKPAIVAENRLEQQFEASAPDEVWVTDIT
;
A
#
# COMPACT_ATOMS: atom_id res chain seq x y z
N TRP A 1 -24.56 32.18 -22.10
CA TRP A 1 -23.46 31.61 -21.30
C TRP A 1 -23.72 30.13 -21.13
N LEU A 2 -22.69 29.35 -21.47
CA LEU A 2 -22.74 28.05 -22.15
C LEU A 2 -23.68 26.99 -21.58
N LYS A 3 -24.55 26.47 -22.47
CA LYS A 3 -25.16 25.14 -22.39
C LYS A 3 -24.12 24.08 -22.77
N GLU A 4 -23.00 23.99 -22.07
CA GLU A 4 -22.00 22.97 -22.38
C GLU A 4 -22.31 21.68 -21.59
N PRO A 5 -22.65 20.58 -22.27
CA PRO A 5 -22.69 19.27 -21.64
C PRO A 5 -21.25 18.85 -21.30
N LEU A 6 -21.10 18.01 -20.27
CA LEU A 6 -19.81 17.49 -19.76
C LEU A 6 -18.77 17.28 -20.88
N SER A 7 -17.52 17.73 -20.65
CA SER A 7 -16.42 17.49 -21.61
C SER A 7 -16.31 15.99 -21.98
N PRO A 8 -15.80 15.64 -23.17
CA PRO A 8 -15.64 14.23 -23.57
C PRO A 8 -14.85 13.41 -22.54
N ARG A 9 -13.86 14.01 -21.89
CA ARG A 9 -13.09 13.39 -20.80
C ARG A 9 -13.94 13.13 -19.56
N ALA A 10 -14.82 14.05 -19.22
CA ALA A 10 -15.72 13.89 -18.07
C ALA A 10 -16.80 12.83 -18.34
N GLN A 11 -17.30 12.72 -19.58
CA GLN A 11 -18.20 11.64 -19.98
C GLN A 11 -17.52 10.27 -19.88
N GLU A 12 -16.28 10.17 -20.38
CA GLU A 12 -15.50 8.94 -20.30
C GLU A 12 -15.14 8.57 -18.84
N ASP A 13 -14.74 9.56 -18.03
CA ASP A 13 -14.48 9.35 -16.61
C ASP A 13 -15.76 8.84 -15.89
N ALA A 14 -16.94 9.34 -16.25
CA ALA A 14 -18.21 8.84 -15.71
C ALA A 14 -18.50 7.39 -16.15
N ARG A 15 -18.30 7.07 -17.43
CA ARG A 15 -18.47 5.71 -17.98
C ARG A 15 -17.54 4.71 -17.28
N GLN A 16 -16.26 5.04 -17.18
CA GLN A 16 -15.25 4.20 -16.50
C GLN A 16 -15.56 4.05 -15.01
N THR A 17 -16.04 5.11 -14.36
CA THR A 17 -16.46 5.04 -12.95
C THR A 17 -17.61 4.07 -12.75
N GLY A 18 -18.56 3.99 -13.70
CA GLY A 18 -19.62 2.98 -13.70
C GLY A 18 -19.07 1.56 -13.73
N LEU A 19 -18.12 1.28 -14.62
CA LEU A 19 -17.48 -0.04 -14.72
C LEU A 19 -16.69 -0.41 -13.46
N ILE A 20 -15.94 0.55 -12.89
CA ILE A 20 -15.22 0.36 -11.63
C ILE A 20 -16.19 -0.02 -10.50
N ARG A 21 -17.35 0.64 -10.44
CA ARG A 21 -18.37 0.36 -9.42
C ARG A 21 -19.00 -1.02 -9.61
N GLN A 22 -19.22 -1.44 -10.85
CA GLN A 22 -19.76 -2.76 -11.17
C GLN A 22 -18.78 -3.85 -10.74
N ALA A 23 -17.53 -3.81 -11.22
CA ALA A 23 -16.48 -4.76 -10.84
C ALA A 23 -16.25 -4.79 -9.32
N TRP A 24 -16.29 -3.64 -8.65
CA TRP A 24 -16.19 -3.57 -7.19
C TRP A 24 -17.36 -4.29 -6.50
N THR A 25 -18.58 -4.12 -6.99
CA THR A 25 -19.77 -4.79 -6.45
C THR A 25 -19.73 -6.29 -6.70
N ASP A 26 -19.35 -6.71 -7.91
CA ASP A 26 -19.23 -8.12 -8.30
C ASP A 26 -18.15 -8.84 -7.48
N SER A 27 -17.07 -8.13 -7.10
CA SER A 27 -16.05 -8.65 -6.17
C SER A 27 -16.50 -8.77 -4.71
N GLY A 28 -17.75 -8.43 -4.39
CA GLY A 28 -18.23 -8.34 -3.00
C GLY A 28 -17.59 -7.20 -2.21
N LYS A 29 -17.14 -6.14 -2.90
CA LYS A 29 -16.43 -4.97 -2.34
C LYS A 29 -15.05 -5.28 -1.75
N VAL A 30 -14.49 -6.46 -2.03
CA VAL A 30 -13.19 -6.90 -1.52
C VAL A 30 -12.05 -6.24 -2.30
N TYR A 31 -12.27 -5.94 -3.58
CA TYR A 31 -11.20 -5.45 -4.46
C TYR A 31 -10.90 -3.97 -4.25
N GLY A 32 -9.61 -3.64 -4.30
CA GLY A 32 -9.13 -2.26 -4.41
C GLY A 32 -8.73 -1.93 -5.84
N TYR A 33 -8.37 -0.67 -6.10
CA TYR A 33 -8.12 -0.16 -7.45
C TYR A 33 -7.15 -1.00 -8.29
N ARG A 34 -6.15 -1.65 -7.68
CA ARG A 34 -5.19 -2.51 -8.40
C ARG A 34 -5.85 -3.73 -9.03
N LYS A 35 -6.72 -4.43 -8.28
CA LYS A 35 -7.47 -5.58 -8.80
C LYS A 35 -8.54 -5.13 -9.79
N LEU A 36 -9.24 -4.04 -9.49
CA LEU A 36 -10.22 -3.44 -10.40
C LEU A 36 -9.58 -3.01 -11.72
N THR A 37 -8.31 -2.57 -11.71
CA THR A 37 -7.57 -2.26 -12.95
C THR A 37 -7.31 -3.53 -13.78
N GLY A 38 -7.09 -4.68 -13.13
CA GLY A 38 -7.02 -5.98 -13.81
C GLY A 38 -8.34 -6.34 -14.47
N ASP A 39 -9.44 -6.32 -13.71
CA ASP A 39 -10.77 -6.64 -14.22
C ASP A 39 -11.17 -5.74 -15.41
N LEU A 40 -10.84 -4.44 -15.33
CA LEU A 40 -11.05 -3.51 -16.44
C LEU A 40 -10.23 -3.88 -17.68
N ARG A 41 -8.97 -4.29 -17.53
CA ARG A 41 -8.15 -4.74 -18.67
C ARG A 41 -8.69 -6.01 -19.29
N ASP A 42 -9.19 -6.93 -18.48
CA ASP A 42 -9.79 -8.19 -18.95
C ASP A 42 -11.10 -7.92 -19.72
N LEU A 43 -11.82 -6.85 -19.37
CA LEU A 43 -12.95 -6.31 -20.13
C LEU A 43 -12.55 -5.50 -21.39
N GLY A 44 -11.25 -5.37 -21.67
CA GLY A 44 -10.72 -4.63 -22.81
C GLY A 44 -10.65 -3.11 -22.62
N GLU A 45 -10.84 -2.61 -21.39
CA GLU A 45 -10.84 -1.18 -21.11
C GLU A 45 -9.43 -0.57 -21.10
N ARG A 46 -9.30 0.58 -21.78
CA ARG A 46 -8.05 1.34 -21.86
C ARG A 46 -7.99 2.39 -20.76
N ALA A 47 -7.77 1.95 -19.52
CA ALA A 47 -7.55 2.83 -18.38
C ALA A 47 -6.18 2.58 -17.72
N SER A 48 -5.45 3.65 -17.43
CA SER A 48 -4.22 3.55 -16.65
C SER A 48 -4.54 3.29 -15.18
N GLU A 49 -3.65 2.59 -14.49
CA GLU A 49 -3.84 2.28 -13.06
C GLU A 49 -4.02 3.55 -12.22
N LYS A 50 -3.27 4.63 -12.52
CA LYS A 50 -3.42 5.94 -11.86
C LYS A 50 -4.80 6.56 -12.10
N ARG A 51 -5.37 6.37 -13.30
CA ARG A 51 -6.71 6.86 -13.62
C ARG A 51 -7.77 6.10 -12.84
N VAL A 52 -7.68 4.76 -12.82
CA VAL A 52 -8.58 3.91 -12.04
C VAL A 52 -8.49 4.26 -10.55
N ALA A 53 -7.28 4.46 -10.01
CA ALA A 53 -7.07 4.90 -8.63
C ALA A 53 -7.77 6.24 -8.34
N ARG A 54 -7.59 7.25 -9.21
CA ARG A 54 -8.24 8.56 -9.07
C ARG A 54 -9.77 8.43 -9.10
N LEU A 55 -10.32 7.73 -10.09
CA LEU A 55 -11.77 7.58 -10.26
C LEU A 55 -12.40 6.78 -9.11
N ALA A 56 -11.76 5.69 -8.70
CA ALA A 56 -12.19 4.91 -7.53
C ALA A 56 -12.20 5.78 -6.26
N SER A 57 -11.15 6.58 -6.03
CA SER A 57 -11.08 7.49 -4.89
C SER A 57 -12.20 8.54 -4.92
N LEU A 58 -12.45 9.17 -6.07
CA LEU A 58 -13.53 10.15 -6.23
C LEU A 58 -14.92 9.52 -6.02
N ALA A 59 -15.07 8.25 -6.41
CA ALA A 59 -16.31 7.49 -6.26
C ALA A 59 -16.51 6.87 -4.86
N GLY A 60 -15.56 7.06 -3.92
CA GLY A 60 -15.61 6.46 -2.59
C GLY A 60 -15.40 4.94 -2.57
N ILE A 61 -14.81 4.39 -3.63
CA ILE A 61 -14.58 2.96 -3.80
C ILE A 61 -13.25 2.59 -3.15
N ALA A 62 -13.32 1.74 -2.12
CA ALA A 62 -12.17 1.21 -1.42
C ALA A 62 -12.36 -0.28 -1.14
N ALA A 63 -11.25 -1.01 -1.03
CA ALA A 63 -11.26 -2.41 -0.64
C ALA A 63 -11.80 -2.54 0.79
N ARG A 64 -12.92 -3.26 0.97
CA ARG A 64 -13.47 -3.61 2.27
C ARG A 64 -12.92 -4.97 2.67
N VAL A 65 -11.71 -4.97 3.23
CA VAL A 65 -11.10 -6.19 3.76
C VAL A 65 -11.74 -6.50 5.12
N GLY A 66 -12.52 -7.59 5.19
CA GLY A 66 -13.33 -7.96 6.37
C GLY A 66 -12.53 -8.37 7.61
N TYR A 67 -11.24 -8.67 7.46
CA TYR A 67 -10.36 -8.97 8.58
C TYR A 67 -9.38 -7.82 8.78
N ARG A 68 -9.45 -7.20 9.97
CA ARG A 68 -8.42 -6.26 10.44
C ARG A 68 -7.07 -6.97 10.27
N ARG A 69 -6.09 -6.32 9.60
CA ARG A 69 -4.72 -6.84 9.58
C ARG A 69 -4.35 -7.18 11.01
N ARG A 70 -3.99 -8.44 11.27
CA ARG A 70 -3.44 -8.80 12.58
C ARG A 70 -2.31 -7.80 12.83
N PRO A 71 -2.28 -7.13 14.00
CA PRO A 71 -1.15 -6.28 14.32
C PRO A 71 0.11 -7.11 14.05
N GLY A 72 1.01 -6.57 13.23
CA GLY A 72 2.30 -7.22 13.04
C GLY A 72 2.90 -7.44 14.41
N ARG A 73 3.44 -8.64 14.69
CA ARG A 73 4.28 -8.84 15.88
C ARG A 73 5.58 -8.07 15.67
N TYR A 74 5.51 -6.74 15.77
CA TYR A 74 6.71 -5.93 15.85
C TYR A 74 7.14 -5.93 17.30
N GLY A 75 8.29 -6.56 17.58
CA GLY A 75 8.95 -6.50 18.87
C GLY A 75 8.22 -7.24 19.99
N GLY A 76 8.40 -8.57 20.05
CA GLY A 76 8.50 -9.17 21.38
C GLY A 76 9.70 -8.56 22.12
N LYS A 77 9.74 -8.70 23.46
CA LYS A 77 10.96 -8.39 24.21
C LYS A 77 12.13 -9.15 23.54
N PRO A 78 13.27 -8.50 23.24
CA PRO A 78 14.42 -9.22 22.69
C PRO A 78 14.70 -10.43 23.59
N ALA A 79 14.77 -11.61 22.97
CA ALA A 79 15.15 -12.81 23.67
C ALA A 79 16.64 -12.68 23.99
N ILE A 80 16.91 -12.18 25.21
CA ILE A 80 18.25 -12.03 25.79
C ILE A 80 19.06 -10.92 25.11
N VAL A 81 19.04 -9.73 25.71
CA VAL A 81 20.09 -8.73 25.48
C VAL A 81 21.32 -9.26 26.22
N ALA A 82 22.35 -9.64 25.48
CA ALA A 82 23.64 -9.97 26.09
C ALA A 82 24.16 -8.72 26.82
N GLU A 83 24.68 -8.91 28.04
CA GLU A 83 25.30 -7.82 28.79
C GLU A 83 26.45 -7.22 27.98
N ASN A 84 26.48 -5.90 27.86
CA ASN A 84 27.62 -5.19 27.27
C ASN A 84 28.79 -5.30 28.25
N ARG A 85 29.65 -6.30 28.04
CA ARG A 85 30.81 -6.59 28.91
C ARG A 85 31.84 -5.46 28.94
N LEU A 86 31.82 -4.56 27.96
CA LEU A 86 32.70 -3.40 27.93
C LEU A 86 32.11 -2.20 28.67
N GLU A 87 30.83 -2.22 29.03
CA GLU A 87 30.15 -1.08 29.66
C GLU A 87 30.38 0.27 28.93
N GLN A 88 30.58 0.22 27.61
CA GLN A 88 30.96 1.39 26.78
C GLN A 88 32.34 1.99 27.09
N GLN A 89 33.24 1.25 27.73
CA GLN A 89 34.65 1.59 27.90
C GLN A 89 35.42 1.12 26.67
N PHE A 90 35.91 2.08 25.88
CA PHE A 90 36.66 1.83 24.65
C PHE A 90 38.15 2.15 24.80
N GLU A 91 38.59 2.50 26.02
CA GLU A 91 40.00 2.73 26.34
C GLU A 91 40.63 1.41 26.79
N ALA A 92 41.65 0.96 26.05
CA ALA A 92 42.48 -0.20 26.38
C ALA A 92 43.92 0.25 26.63
N SER A 93 44.61 -0.42 27.55
CA SER A 93 45.98 -0.04 27.96
C SER A 93 47.04 -0.63 27.04
N ALA A 94 46.72 -1.72 26.34
CA ALA A 94 47.58 -2.37 25.37
C ALA A 94 46.78 -2.89 24.14
N PRO A 95 47.42 -3.09 22.99
CA PRO A 95 46.79 -3.76 21.85
C PRO A 95 46.37 -5.20 22.21
N ASP A 96 45.35 -5.72 21.52
CA ASP A 96 44.79 -7.08 21.67
C ASP A 96 44.04 -7.39 22.99
N GLU A 97 43.82 -6.40 23.86
CA GLU A 97 43.05 -6.57 25.11
C GLU A 97 41.53 -6.65 24.90
N VAL A 98 41.01 -5.98 23.87
CA VAL A 98 39.57 -5.89 23.57
C VAL A 98 39.33 -6.07 22.08
N TRP A 99 38.36 -6.92 21.74
CA TRP A 99 37.98 -7.22 20.36
C TRP A 99 36.50 -6.88 20.16
N VAL A 100 36.18 -5.98 19.23
CA VAL A 100 34.81 -5.58 18.87
C VAL A 100 34.56 -5.92 17.41
N THR A 101 33.44 -6.59 17.14
CA THR A 101 32.98 -6.88 15.77
C THR A 101 31.63 -6.21 15.56
N ASP A 102 31.55 -5.25 14.64
CA ASP A 102 30.27 -4.67 14.20
C ASP A 102 29.66 -5.55 13.09
N ILE A 103 28.35 -5.81 13.17
CA ILE A 103 27.58 -6.50 12.13
C ILE A 103 26.55 -5.49 11.61
N THR A 104 26.68 -5.10 10.35
CA THR A 104 25.75 -4.19 9.63
C THR A 104 24.58 -4.94 9.02
#